data_AF-A0A1S6LQ43-F1
#
_entry.id   AF-A0A1S6LQ43-F1
#
_cell.length_a   1.000
_cell.length_b   1.000
_cell.length_c   1.000
_cell.angle_alpha   90.00
_cell.angle_beta   90.00
_cell.angle_gamma   90.00
#
_symmetry.space_group_name_H-M   'P 1'
#
loop_
_entity.id
_entity.type
_entity.pdbx_description
1 polymer ?
#
loop_
_entity_poly.entity_id
_entity_poly.type
_entity_poly.pdbx_seq_one_letter_code
_entity_poly.pdbx_strand_id
1 'polypeptide(L)'
;RYAPLVGYKRPWSNAGWLRRLFGGSDSHSTMASITGNDRMDAIKRDLQARQHKYFFAINLYNSFDVIPDIFATLFRAAAILGYHNVFVSIYENGSNDQTKALLKIFDALARTVGLRIIIRTSMRTRGLFNHRIEYLAEVRNAAMLPLHELRDNDGEVFDSVVFMNDILPCVDDLLELIWQSRRQN
;
A
#
# COMPACT_ATOMS: atom_id res chain seq x y z
N ARG A 1 -24.99 -37.70 -6.78
CA ARG A 1 -23.82 -37.91 -7.69
C ARG A 1 -23.80 -36.71 -8.63
N TYR A 2 -22.95 -35.73 -8.37
CA TYR A 2 -22.80 -34.56 -9.25
C TYR A 2 -21.61 -34.80 -10.19
N ALA A 3 -21.83 -34.60 -11.49
CA ALA A 3 -20.82 -34.74 -12.53
C ALA A 3 -19.86 -33.54 -12.51
N PRO A 4 -18.54 -33.73 -12.72
CA PRO A 4 -17.60 -32.62 -12.79
C PRO A 4 -17.64 -31.96 -14.18
N LEU A 5 -17.82 -30.64 -14.21
CA LEU A 5 -17.58 -29.84 -15.41
C LEU A 5 -16.07 -29.75 -15.65
N VAL A 6 -15.65 -30.39 -16.73
CA VAL A 6 -14.29 -30.37 -17.25
C VAL A 6 -14.05 -29.06 -18.00
N GLY A 7 -12.91 -28.41 -17.73
CA GLY A 7 -12.28 -27.49 -18.69
C GLY A 7 -12.12 -26.05 -18.23
N TYR A 8 -11.20 -25.78 -17.30
CA TYR A 8 -10.49 -24.50 -17.27
C TYR A 8 -9.01 -24.73 -16.94
N LYS A 9 -8.16 -24.71 -17.96
CA LYS A 9 -6.70 -24.70 -17.79
C LYS A 9 -6.27 -23.26 -17.57
N ARG A 10 -5.71 -22.94 -16.40
CA ARG A 10 -5.00 -21.68 -16.18
C ARG A 10 -3.69 -21.71 -16.98
N PRO A 11 -3.39 -20.73 -17.86
CA PRO A 11 -2.05 -20.62 -18.40
C PRO A 11 -1.17 -19.99 -17.33
N TRP A 12 -0.27 -20.79 -16.76
CA TRP A 12 0.91 -20.27 -16.08
C TRP A 12 1.84 -19.71 -17.15
N SER A 13 1.89 -18.39 -17.29
CA SER A 13 2.94 -17.72 -18.06
C SER A 13 3.50 -16.53 -17.27
N ASN A 14 4.52 -16.81 -16.47
CA ASN A 14 5.35 -15.81 -15.76
C ASN A 14 6.27 -15.00 -16.70
N ALA A 15 5.84 -14.72 -17.94
CA ALA A 15 6.58 -13.91 -18.90
C ALA A 15 6.16 -12.43 -18.90
N GLY A 16 4.99 -12.10 -18.32
CA GLY A 16 4.44 -10.75 -18.36
C GLY A 16 5.06 -9.76 -17.36
N TRP A 17 5.56 -10.23 -16.21
CA TRP A 17 6.08 -9.36 -15.15
C TRP A 17 7.39 -8.66 -15.55
N LEU A 18 8.30 -9.38 -16.22
CA LEU A 18 9.55 -8.82 -16.76
C LEU A 18 9.30 -7.88 -17.93
N ARG A 19 8.30 -8.17 -18.77
CA ARG A 19 7.99 -7.35 -19.95
C ARG A 19 7.41 -5.97 -19.60
N ARG A 20 6.68 -5.89 -18.48
CA ARG A 20 6.22 -4.60 -17.90
C ARG A 20 7.34 -3.80 -17.24
N LEU A 21 8.44 -4.46 -16.86
CA LEU A 21 9.62 -3.82 -16.28
C LEU A 21 10.48 -3.09 -17.32
N PHE A 22 10.43 -3.51 -18.60
CA PHE A 22 11.30 -3.02 -19.68
C PHE A 22 10.58 -2.40 -20.90
N GLY A 23 9.36 -1.86 -20.72
CA GLY A 23 8.78 -0.92 -21.70
C GLY A 23 8.22 -1.51 -22.99
N GLY A 24 7.43 -2.60 -22.90
CA GLY A 24 6.62 -3.06 -24.04
C GLY A 24 5.34 -2.23 -24.21
N SER A 25 5.30 -1.38 -25.24
CA SER A 25 4.13 -0.61 -25.68
C SER A 25 3.20 -1.46 -26.55
N ASP A 26 2.04 -1.87 -26.03
CA ASP A 26 0.92 -2.32 -26.87
C ASP A 26 -0.10 -1.18 -27.02
N SER A 27 -0.09 -0.57 -28.20
CA SER A 27 -0.92 0.55 -28.61
C SER A 27 -2.24 0.06 -29.21
N HIS A 28 -3.33 0.07 -28.44
CA HIS A 28 -4.70 0.11 -28.98
C HIS A 28 -5.74 0.55 -27.92
N SER A 29 -5.92 1.87 -27.76
CA SER A 29 -7.12 2.50 -27.14
C SER A 29 -7.15 4.03 -27.37
N THR A 30 -7.22 4.43 -28.64
CA THR A 30 -7.20 5.82 -29.10
C THR A 30 -8.57 6.50 -28.94
N MET A 31 -8.78 7.21 -27.83
CA MET A 31 -9.32 8.60 -27.77
C MET A 31 -9.78 9.00 -26.35
N ALA A 32 -10.33 8.09 -25.54
CA ALA A 32 -10.63 8.36 -24.12
C ALA A 32 -9.35 8.39 -23.25
N SER A 33 -8.25 7.80 -23.74
CA SER A 33 -6.97 7.70 -23.05
C SER A 33 -6.15 8.99 -23.06
N ILE A 34 -6.41 9.93 -23.97
CA ILE A 34 -5.55 11.12 -24.14
C ILE A 34 -5.79 12.10 -22.99
N THR A 35 -7.05 12.36 -22.63
CA THR A 35 -7.39 13.29 -21.53
C THR A 35 -7.08 12.74 -20.14
N GLY A 36 -7.21 11.42 -19.95
CA GLY A 36 -6.92 10.75 -18.67
C GLY A 36 -5.43 10.76 -18.32
N ASN A 37 -4.56 10.48 -19.29
CA ASN A 37 -3.12 10.48 -19.09
C ASN A 37 -2.59 11.89 -18.78
N ASP A 38 -3.05 12.92 -19.50
CA ASP A 38 -2.64 14.30 -19.26
C ASP A 38 -2.99 14.79 -17.85
N ARG A 39 -4.19 14.42 -17.35
CA ARG A 39 -4.62 14.73 -15.99
C ARG A 39 -3.74 14.05 -14.96
N MET A 40 -3.48 12.75 -15.12
CA MET A 40 -2.66 12.00 -14.18
C MET A 40 -1.22 12.50 -14.15
N ASP A 41 -0.66 12.89 -15.29
CA ASP A 41 0.68 13.49 -15.35
C ASP A 41 0.74 14.84 -14.63
N ALA A 42 -0.32 15.65 -14.72
CA ALA A 42 -0.43 16.89 -13.95
C ALA A 42 -0.48 16.62 -12.45
N ILE A 43 -1.24 15.61 -12.00
CA ILE A 43 -1.29 15.19 -10.60
C ILE A 43 0.09 14.77 -10.12
N LYS A 44 0.78 13.87 -10.85
CA LYS A 44 2.11 13.37 -10.50
C LYS A 44 3.13 14.50 -10.34
N ARG A 45 3.13 15.47 -11.27
CA ARG A 45 4.01 16.65 -11.19
C ARG A 45 3.73 17.52 -9.98
N ASP A 46 2.46 17.78 -9.66
CA ASP A 46 2.08 18.59 -8.49
C ASP A 46 2.43 17.90 -7.16
N LEU A 47 2.27 16.57 -7.09
CA LEU A 47 2.69 15.77 -5.94
C LEU A 47 4.22 15.78 -5.75
N GLN A 48 5.00 15.74 -6.84
CA GLN A 48 6.47 15.78 -6.81
C GLN A 48 7.05 17.15 -6.44
N ALA A 49 6.42 18.24 -6.86
CA ALA A 49 6.98 19.58 -6.74
C ALA A 49 7.05 20.11 -5.30
N ARG A 50 6.34 19.49 -4.35
CA ARG A 50 6.23 19.97 -2.97
C ARG A 50 6.94 19.03 -2.01
N GLN A 51 7.76 19.60 -1.13
CA GLN A 51 8.29 18.91 0.04
C GLN A 51 7.13 18.67 1.01
N HIS A 52 6.44 17.55 0.84
CA HIS A 52 5.24 17.17 1.60
C HIS A 52 5.48 15.79 2.18
N LYS A 53 5.39 15.64 3.50
CA LYS A 53 5.67 14.39 4.20
C LYS A 53 4.40 13.56 4.37
N TYR A 54 4.48 12.29 4.00
CA TYR A 54 3.38 11.34 4.03
C TYR A 54 3.64 10.23 5.04
N PHE A 55 2.70 9.99 5.93
CA PHE A 55 2.69 8.84 6.82
C PHE A 55 1.64 7.83 6.35
N PHE A 56 2.07 6.65 5.93
CA PHE A 56 1.19 5.54 5.57
C PHE A 56 1.00 4.65 6.79
N ALA A 57 -0.25 4.46 7.20
CA ALA A 57 -0.64 3.53 8.26
C ALA A 57 -1.41 2.36 7.65
N ILE A 58 -0.88 1.14 7.78
CA ILE A 58 -1.42 -0.05 7.13
C ILE A 58 -1.75 -1.12 8.17
N ASN A 59 -2.99 -1.61 8.17
CA ASN A 59 -3.39 -2.76 8.97
C ASN A 59 -3.52 -4.02 8.10
N LEU A 60 -2.91 -5.13 8.54
CA LEU A 60 -2.95 -6.40 7.83
C LEU A 60 -3.37 -7.55 8.76
N TYR A 61 -4.14 -8.50 8.20
CA TYR A 61 -4.52 -9.76 8.85
C TYR A 61 -4.87 -10.81 7.79
N ASN A 62 -4.12 -11.91 7.76
CA ASN A 62 -4.24 -12.97 6.74
C ASN A 62 -4.21 -12.41 5.31
N SER A 63 -3.20 -11.60 5.03
CA SER A 63 -3.08 -10.80 3.81
C SER A 63 -1.97 -11.30 2.88
N PHE A 64 -1.58 -12.58 2.99
CA PHE A 64 -0.45 -13.14 2.25
C PHE A 64 -0.57 -12.94 0.74
N ASP A 65 -1.75 -13.19 0.16
CA ASP A 65 -1.99 -13.11 -1.28
C ASP A 65 -1.99 -11.68 -1.82
N VAL A 66 -2.26 -10.68 -0.96
CA VAL A 66 -2.40 -9.27 -1.37
C VAL A 66 -1.14 -8.44 -1.11
N ILE A 67 -0.28 -8.85 -0.15
CA ILE A 67 0.96 -8.14 0.19
C ILE A 67 1.82 -7.80 -1.04
N PRO A 68 2.07 -8.73 -1.99
CA PRO A 68 2.92 -8.41 -3.15
C PRO A 68 2.39 -7.22 -3.95
N ASP A 69 1.08 -7.17 -4.17
CA ASP A 69 0.43 -6.11 -4.92
C ASP A 69 0.37 -4.79 -4.12
N ILE A 70 0.10 -4.87 -2.81
CA ILE A 70 0.14 -3.68 -1.92
C ILE A 70 1.53 -3.03 -1.98
N PHE A 71 2.60 -3.81 -1.82
CA PHE A 71 3.96 -3.28 -1.84
C PHE A 71 4.36 -2.78 -3.24
N ALA A 72 3.92 -3.43 -4.32
CA ALA A 72 4.14 -2.93 -5.67
C ALA A 72 3.49 -1.54 -5.87
N THR A 73 2.23 -1.37 -5.43
CA THR A 73 1.55 -0.07 -5.45
C THR A 73 2.26 0.94 -4.56
N LEU A 74 2.63 0.56 -3.33
CA LEU A 74 3.32 1.43 -2.37
C LEU A 74 4.67 1.90 -2.90
N PHE A 75 5.49 1.03 -3.49
CA PHE A 75 6.77 1.41 -4.08
C PHE A 75 6.61 2.37 -5.24
N ARG A 76 5.59 2.19 -6.09
CA ARG A 76 5.31 3.09 -7.21
C ARG A 76 4.80 4.45 -6.74
N ALA A 77 3.89 4.46 -5.77
CA ALA A 77 3.39 5.68 -5.16
C ALA A 77 4.53 6.44 -4.47
N ALA A 78 5.35 5.75 -3.67
CA ALA A 78 6.50 6.35 -3.00
C ALA A 78 7.58 6.84 -3.98
N ALA A 79 7.79 6.18 -5.13
CA ALA A 79 8.66 6.70 -6.17
C ALA A 79 8.17 8.04 -6.74
N ILE A 80 6.85 8.22 -6.83
CA ILE A 80 6.24 9.45 -7.31
C ILE A 80 6.25 10.52 -6.21
N LEU A 81 5.89 10.19 -4.98
CA LEU A 81 5.89 11.12 -3.83
C LEU A 81 7.30 11.48 -3.35
N GLY A 82 8.29 10.66 -3.71
CA GLY A 82 9.66 10.69 -3.21
C GLY A 82 9.83 9.81 -1.98
N TYR A 83 10.73 8.80 -2.04
CA TYR A 83 10.93 7.85 -0.94
C TYR A 83 11.31 8.52 0.40
N HIS A 84 12.06 9.62 0.36
CA HIS A 84 12.46 10.39 1.54
C HIS A 84 11.29 11.13 2.21
N ASN A 85 10.21 11.37 1.47
CA ASN A 85 8.99 12.02 1.96
C ASN A 85 8.00 11.02 2.54
N VAL A 86 8.24 9.72 2.37
CA VAL A 86 7.28 8.68 2.74
C VAL A 86 7.80 7.88 3.93
N PHE A 87 6.97 7.76 4.95
CA PHE A 87 7.14 6.83 6.05
C PHE A 87 5.99 5.82 6.06
N VAL A 88 6.29 4.55 6.30
CA VAL A 88 5.31 3.47 6.30
C VAL A 88 5.31 2.75 7.64
N SER A 89 4.15 2.72 8.29
CA SER A 89 3.88 1.96 9.49
C SER A 89 2.90 0.84 9.17
N ILE A 90 3.33 -0.40 9.36
CA ILE A 90 2.48 -1.58 9.15
C ILE A 90 2.24 -2.24 10.50
N TYR A 91 0.96 -2.43 10.84
CA TYR A 91 0.55 -3.25 11.97
C TYR A 91 -0.10 -4.54 11.47
N GLU A 92 0.53 -5.66 11.81
CA GLU A 92 0.11 -7.01 11.48
C GLU A 92 -0.54 -7.64 12.71
N ASN A 93 -1.80 -8.03 12.60
CA ASN A 93 -2.66 -8.37 13.73
C ASN A 93 -2.83 -9.89 13.95
N GLY A 94 -1.73 -10.63 14.04
CA GLY A 94 -1.78 -12.03 14.45
C GLY A 94 -2.29 -13.00 13.38
N SER A 95 -1.86 -12.82 12.14
CA SER A 95 -2.14 -13.67 11.00
C SER A 95 -1.71 -15.12 11.26
N ASN A 96 -2.52 -16.05 10.76
CA ASN A 96 -2.29 -17.49 10.83
C ASN A 96 -1.63 -18.05 9.56
N ASP A 97 -1.57 -17.25 8.50
CA ASP A 97 -0.90 -17.58 7.24
C ASP A 97 0.57 -17.09 7.24
N GLN A 98 1.19 -17.10 6.05
CA GLN A 98 2.60 -16.69 5.86
C GLN A 98 2.80 -15.16 5.74
N THR A 99 1.79 -14.34 6.07
CA THR A 99 1.85 -12.86 6.04
C THR A 99 3.11 -12.34 6.75
N LYS A 100 3.38 -12.82 7.97
CA LYS A 100 4.51 -12.37 8.79
C LYS A 100 5.86 -12.65 8.14
N ALA A 101 6.01 -13.82 7.52
CA ALA A 101 7.24 -14.20 6.83
C ALA A 101 7.46 -13.32 5.59
N LEU A 102 6.39 -13.07 4.83
CA LEU A 102 6.45 -12.24 3.63
C LEU A 102 6.76 -10.78 3.96
N LEU A 103 6.20 -10.23 5.03
CA LEU A 103 6.49 -8.86 5.50
C LEU A 103 7.97 -8.66 5.84
N LYS A 104 8.68 -9.66 6.35
CA LYS A 104 10.13 -9.56 6.61
C LYS A 104 10.93 -9.38 5.32
N ILE A 105 10.52 -10.06 4.24
CA ILE A 105 11.17 -9.93 2.94
C ILE A 105 10.96 -8.50 2.40
N PHE A 106 9.73 -8.00 2.47
CA PHE A 106 9.41 -6.66 2.00
C PHE A 106 10.00 -5.53 2.86
N ASP A 107 10.18 -5.73 4.18
CA ASP A 107 10.94 -4.81 5.03
C ASP A 107 12.37 -4.63 4.52
N ALA A 108 13.07 -5.73 4.20
CA ALA A 108 14.42 -5.67 3.66
C ALA A 108 14.48 -4.96 2.29
N LEU A 109 13.53 -5.27 1.40
CA LEU A 109 13.44 -4.62 0.08
C LEU A 109 13.17 -3.11 0.21
N ALA A 110 12.24 -2.72 1.09
CA ALA A 110 11.88 -1.33 1.31
C ALA A 110 13.07 -0.51 1.84
N ARG A 111 13.80 -1.05 2.82
CA ARG A 111 15.02 -0.42 3.33
C ARG A 111 16.09 -0.25 2.24
N THR A 112 16.22 -1.23 1.34
CA THR A 112 17.20 -1.20 0.24
C THR A 112 16.94 -0.05 -0.74
N VAL A 113 15.67 0.28 -1.01
CA VAL A 113 15.29 1.42 -1.88
C VAL A 113 15.20 2.75 -1.13
N GLY A 114 15.52 2.78 0.17
CA GLY A 114 15.47 3.97 1.00
C GLY A 114 14.06 4.33 1.52
N LEU A 115 13.08 3.44 1.38
CA LEU A 115 11.75 3.62 1.96
C LEU A 115 11.79 3.31 3.46
N ARG A 116 11.46 4.31 4.29
CA ARG A 116 11.40 4.16 5.74
C ARG A 116 10.15 3.37 6.12
N ILE A 117 10.36 2.21 6.73
CA ILE A 117 9.30 1.31 7.14
C ILE A 117 9.51 0.79 8.57
N ILE A 118 8.41 0.69 9.32
CA ILE A 118 8.32 -0.03 10.59
C ILE A 118 7.18 -1.04 10.49
N ILE A 119 7.46 -2.29 10.85
CA ILE A 119 6.46 -3.36 10.91
C ILE A 119 6.34 -3.84 12.34
N ARG A 120 5.13 -3.78 12.90
CA ARG A 120 4.78 -4.30 14.23
C ARG A 120 3.83 -5.48 14.06
N THR A 121 4.17 -6.59 14.69
CA THR A 121 3.33 -7.80 14.68
C THR A 121 2.75 -8.04 16.07
N SER A 122 1.50 -8.47 16.14
CA SER A 122 0.83 -8.86 17.38
C SER A 122 0.42 -10.34 17.35
N MET A 123 0.17 -10.90 18.53
CA MET A 123 -0.51 -12.19 18.69
C MET A 123 -1.93 -12.03 19.26
N ARG A 124 -2.41 -10.79 19.39
CA ARG A 124 -3.71 -10.50 20.00
C ARG A 124 -4.84 -10.88 19.05
N THR A 125 -5.64 -11.85 19.47
CA THR A 125 -6.92 -12.16 18.81
C THR A 125 -8.07 -11.41 19.49
N ARG A 126 -9.16 -11.19 18.75
CA ARG A 126 -10.37 -10.61 19.33
C ARG A 126 -10.99 -11.61 20.32
N GLY A 127 -11.15 -11.21 21.58
CA GLY A 127 -11.90 -11.99 22.57
C GLY A 127 -13.37 -12.14 22.18
N LEU A 128 -14.00 -13.26 22.55
CA LEU A 128 -15.40 -13.56 22.21
C LEU A 128 -16.39 -12.47 22.64
N PHE A 129 -16.15 -11.86 23.80
CA PHE A 129 -17.01 -10.83 24.40
C PHE A 129 -16.62 -9.40 24.02
N ASN A 130 -15.53 -9.21 23.27
CA ASN A 130 -15.11 -7.89 22.85
C ASN A 130 -15.91 -7.46 21.62
N HIS A 131 -16.56 -6.31 21.73
CA HIS A 131 -17.21 -5.68 20.60
C HIS A 131 -16.18 -5.38 19.50
N ARG A 132 -16.59 -5.61 18.26
CA ARG A 132 -15.70 -5.58 17.08
C ARG A 132 -15.17 -4.17 16.80
N ILE A 133 -15.94 -3.14 17.12
CA ILE A 133 -15.61 -1.75 16.78
C ILE A 133 -14.40 -1.29 17.60
N GLU A 134 -14.44 -1.52 18.90
CA GLU A 134 -13.41 -1.20 19.89
C GLU A 134 -12.13 -1.95 19.56
N TYR A 135 -12.24 -3.25 19.29
CA TYR A 135 -11.09 -4.05 18.86
C TYR A 135 -10.44 -3.49 17.59
N LEU A 136 -11.25 -3.15 16.57
CA LEU A 136 -10.70 -2.57 15.35
C LEU A 136 -10.15 -1.15 15.57
N ALA A 137 -10.72 -0.37 16.49
CA ALA A 137 -10.18 0.93 16.86
C ALA A 137 -8.79 0.78 17.50
N GLU A 138 -8.60 -0.18 18.41
CA GLU A 138 -7.29 -0.49 18.98
C GLU A 138 -6.28 -0.88 17.91
N VAL A 139 -6.66 -1.76 16.97
CA VAL A 139 -5.79 -2.20 15.87
C VAL A 139 -5.39 -1.03 14.96
N ARG A 140 -6.31 -0.12 14.62
CA ARG A 140 -5.99 1.11 13.87
C ARG A 140 -5.08 2.05 14.63
N ASN A 141 -5.35 2.27 15.91
CA ASN A 141 -4.50 3.11 16.75
C ASN A 141 -3.09 2.54 16.86
N ALA A 142 -2.94 1.20 16.88
CA ALA A 142 -1.63 0.55 16.92
C ALA A 142 -0.78 0.83 15.67
N ALA A 143 -1.37 0.86 14.47
CA ALA A 143 -0.65 1.29 13.25
C ALA A 143 -0.27 2.78 13.27
N MET A 144 -1.00 3.60 14.01
CA MET A 144 -0.72 5.03 14.17
C MET A 144 0.33 5.33 15.25
N LEU A 145 0.64 4.39 16.15
CA LEU A 145 1.59 4.65 17.25
C LEU A 145 2.95 5.20 16.78
N PRO A 146 3.58 4.69 15.71
CA PRO A 146 4.85 5.25 15.25
C PRO A 146 4.77 6.73 14.86
N LEU A 147 3.60 7.25 14.45
CA LEU A 147 3.43 8.68 14.19
C LEU A 147 3.68 9.51 15.45
N HIS A 148 3.14 9.07 16.59
CA HIS A 148 3.31 9.76 17.87
C HIS A 148 4.74 9.62 18.39
N GLU A 149 5.32 8.43 18.28
CA GLU A 149 6.69 8.18 18.72
C GLU A 149 7.72 9.00 17.94
N LEU A 150 7.58 9.10 16.61
CA LEU A 150 8.45 9.93 15.77
C LEU A 150 8.34 11.42 16.12
N ARG A 151 7.13 11.89 16.42
CA ARG A 151 6.91 13.26 16.89
C ARG A 151 7.57 13.50 18.25
N ASP A 152 7.36 12.60 19.20
CA ASP A 152 7.78 12.81 20.58
C ASP A 152 9.29 12.58 20.78
N ASN A 153 9.90 11.65 20.03
CA ASN A 153 11.32 11.32 20.13
C ASN A 153 12.19 12.17 19.20
N ASP A 154 11.75 12.37 17.95
CA ASP A 154 12.58 12.95 16.89
C ASP A 154 12.07 14.33 16.42
N GLY A 155 10.93 14.80 16.95
CA GLY A 155 10.28 16.03 16.49
C GLY A 155 9.73 15.94 15.06
N GLU A 156 9.64 14.73 14.49
CA GLU A 156 9.22 14.56 13.11
C GLU A 156 7.70 14.63 12.97
N VAL A 157 7.24 15.51 12.08
CA VAL A 157 5.83 15.70 11.75
C VAL A 157 5.57 15.36 10.29
N PHE A 158 4.34 14.94 10.01
CA PHE A 158 3.88 14.57 8.67
C PHE A 158 2.67 15.42 8.30
N ASP A 159 2.63 15.86 7.04
CA ASP A 159 1.59 16.75 6.52
C ASP A 159 0.32 15.99 6.15
N SER A 160 0.42 14.69 5.84
CA SER A 160 -0.74 13.86 5.52
C SER A 160 -0.57 12.43 6.00
N VAL A 161 -1.66 11.92 6.58
CA VAL A 161 -1.79 10.52 7.00
C VAL A 161 -2.65 9.79 5.97
N VAL A 162 -2.10 8.73 5.39
CA VAL A 162 -2.81 7.81 4.50
C VAL A 162 -3.07 6.52 5.26
N PHE A 163 -4.30 6.33 5.69
CA PHE A 163 -4.71 5.13 6.42
C PHE A 163 -5.34 4.11 5.47
N MET A 164 -4.84 2.88 5.48
CA MET A 164 -5.34 1.80 4.61
C MET A 164 -5.33 0.44 5.32
N ASN A 165 -6.21 -0.46 4.87
CA ASN A 165 -6.21 -1.86 5.31
C ASN A 165 -5.59 -2.74 4.20
N ASP A 166 -5.98 -4.01 4.14
CA ASP A 166 -5.61 -5.03 3.15
C ASP A 166 -6.34 -4.88 1.79
N ILE A 167 -6.73 -3.66 1.44
CA ILE A 167 -7.37 -3.33 0.17
C ILE A 167 -6.29 -3.02 -0.87
N LEU A 168 -6.52 -3.40 -2.13
CA LEU A 168 -5.61 -3.20 -3.26
C LEU A 168 -6.02 -1.98 -4.10
N PRO A 169 -5.66 -0.74 -3.73
CA PRO A 169 -5.87 0.40 -4.61
C PRO A 169 -4.91 0.34 -5.80
N CYS A 170 -5.36 0.82 -6.97
CA CYS A 170 -4.46 1.17 -8.05
C CYS A 170 -3.60 2.37 -7.63
N VAL A 171 -2.39 2.48 -8.20
CA VAL A 171 -1.49 3.61 -7.93
C VAL A 171 -2.16 4.94 -8.26
N ASP A 172 -2.83 5.00 -9.41
CA ASP A 172 -3.47 6.22 -9.91
C ASP A 172 -4.62 6.66 -8.98
N ASP A 173 -5.46 5.73 -8.50
CA ASP A 173 -6.53 6.02 -7.54
C ASP A 173 -5.98 6.55 -6.21
N LEU A 174 -4.92 5.92 -5.69
CA LEU A 174 -4.28 6.34 -4.45
C LEU A 174 -3.71 7.77 -4.58
N LEU A 175 -3.01 8.06 -5.67
CA LEU A 175 -2.45 9.39 -5.92
C LEU A 175 -3.54 10.44 -6.13
N GLU A 176 -4.62 10.09 -6.82
CA GLU A 176 -5.75 10.98 -7.00
C GLU A 176 -6.42 11.31 -5.66
N LEU A 177 -6.65 10.33 -4.79
CA LEU A 177 -7.23 10.56 -3.46
C LEU A 177 -6.34 11.47 -2.60
N ILE A 178 -5.02 11.22 -2.60
CA ILE A 178 -4.05 12.08 -1.92
C ILE A 178 -4.11 13.50 -2.47
N TRP A 179 -4.11 13.64 -3.80
CA TRP A 179 -4.14 14.94 -4.46
C TRP A 179 -5.42 15.73 -4.16
N GLN A 180 -6.58 15.06 -4.20
CA GLN A 180 -7.86 15.70 -3.88
C GLN A 180 -7.91 16.14 -2.42
N SER A 181 -7.48 15.28 -1.48
CA SER A 181 -7.45 15.62 -0.04
C SER A 181 -6.60 16.85 0.24
N ARG A 182 -5.43 16.99 -0.39
CA ARG A 182 -4.54 18.15 -0.22
C ARG A 182 -5.11 19.48 -0.70
N ARG A 183 -6.13 19.46 -1.55
CA ARG A 183 -6.76 20.68 -2.10
C ARG A 183 -8.03 21.09 -1.35
N GLN A 184 -8.60 20.16 -0.59
CA GLN A 184 -9.84 20.38 0.14
C GLN A 184 -9.60 20.77 1.60
N ASN A 185 -8.40 20.53 2.13
CA ASN A 185 -7.92 21.00 3.43
C ASN A 185 -7.19 22.34 3.30
#